data_AF-A0A7W1CIY1-F1
#
_entry.id   AF-A0A7W1CIY1-F1
#
_cell.length_a   1.000
_cell.length_b   1.000
_cell.length_c   1.000
_cell.angle_alpha   90.00
_cell.angle_beta   90.00
_cell.angle_gamma   90.00
#
_symmetry.space_group_name_H-M   'P 1'
#
loop_
_entity.id
_entity.type
_entity.pdbx_description
1 polymer ?
#
loop_
_entity_poly.entity_id
_entity_poly.type
_entity_poly.pdbx_seq_one_letter_code
_entity_poly.pdbx_strand_id
1 'polypeptide(L)'
;MLHNLRLRHLANDPKAEIHPEDGKRLGLENGANINLSHDGASIIAVVALDTRIAKGTILLPMGFEELNSNALSPNLLNGVPIVVTK
;
A
#
# COMPACT_ATOMS: atom_id res chain seq x y z
N MET A 1 5.40 15.13 3.06
CA MET A 1 4.84 16.15 2.13
C MET A 1 4.24 17.39 2.82
N LEU A 2 4.68 17.78 4.03
CA LEU A 2 4.00 18.83 4.81
C LEU A 2 4.21 20.27 4.31
N HIS A 3 5.27 20.50 3.53
CA HIS A 3 5.78 21.85 3.31
C HIS A 3 5.17 22.62 2.12
N ASN A 4 4.37 21.97 1.26
CA ASN A 4 3.73 22.64 0.12
C ASN A 4 2.26 22.21 -0.03
N LEU A 5 1.36 23.08 0.40
CA LEU A 5 -0.10 22.85 0.38
C LEU A 5 -0.64 22.59 -1.02
N ARG A 6 -0.09 23.25 -2.06
CA ARG A 6 -0.53 23.04 -3.45
C ARG A 6 -0.20 21.65 -3.96
N LEU A 7 0.96 21.10 -3.57
CA LEU A 7 1.34 19.74 -3.95
C LEU A 7 0.51 18.68 -3.22
N ARG A 8 0.13 18.92 -1.96
CA ARG A 8 -0.76 17.99 -1.23
C ARG A 8 -2.12 17.83 -1.91
N HIS A 9 -2.69 18.90 -2.46
CA HIS A 9 -3.97 18.82 -3.18
C HIS A 9 -3.87 18.12 -4.55
N LEU A 10 -2.66 18.01 -5.11
CA LEU A 10 -2.41 17.31 -6.37
C LEU A 10 -2.03 15.83 -6.17
N ALA A 11 -1.53 15.49 -4.98
CA ALA A 11 -1.22 14.11 -4.63
C ALA A 11 -2.51 13.34 -4.37
N ASN A 12 -2.66 12.17 -5.00
CA ASN A 12 -3.73 11.25 -4.66
C ASN A 12 -3.55 10.71 -3.24
N ASP A 13 -4.65 10.33 -2.60
CA ASP A 13 -4.61 9.64 -1.30
C ASP A 13 -3.73 8.39 -1.41
N PRO A 14 -2.80 8.16 -0.47
CA PRO A 14 -1.90 7.01 -0.52
C PRO A 14 -2.69 5.72 -0.28
N LYS A 15 -2.59 4.79 -1.22
CA LYS A 15 -3.30 3.50 -1.19
C LYS A 15 -2.34 2.36 -1.47
N ALA A 16 -2.65 1.17 -0.98
CA ALA A 16 -2.00 -0.05 -1.40
C ALA A 16 -2.57 -0.50 -2.74
N GLU A 17 -1.78 -0.36 -3.81
CA GLU A 17 -2.21 -0.74 -5.15
C GLU A 17 -1.94 -2.22 -5.39
N ILE A 18 -2.98 -2.96 -5.81
CA ILE A 18 -2.98 -4.42 -5.97
C ILE A 18 -3.63 -4.78 -7.29
N HIS A 19 -3.13 -5.81 -7.97
CA HIS A 19 -3.79 -6.31 -9.17
C HIS A 19 -5.21 -6.86 -8.83
N PRO A 20 -6.26 -6.59 -9.65
CA PRO A 20 -7.63 -7.03 -9.35
C PRO A 20 -7.80 -8.54 -9.15
N GLU A 21 -7.03 -9.36 -9.86
CA GLU A 21 -7.06 -10.83 -9.65
C GLU A 21 -6.53 -11.26 -8.28
N ASP A 22 -5.49 -10.58 -7.76
CA ASP A 22 -5.01 -10.84 -6.40
C ASP A 22 -5.98 -10.30 -5.36
N GLY A 23 -6.56 -9.12 -5.61
CA GLY A 23 -7.67 -8.60 -4.82
C GLY A 23 -8.79 -9.64 -4.71
N LYS A 24 -9.26 -10.18 -5.85
CA LYS A 24 -10.29 -11.23 -5.87
C LYS A 24 -9.87 -12.50 -5.13
N ARG A 25 -8.64 -12.97 -5.33
CA ARG A 25 -8.08 -14.16 -4.66
C ARG A 25 -8.03 -13.98 -3.13
N LEU A 26 -7.71 -12.78 -2.66
CA LEU A 26 -7.68 -12.41 -1.25
C LEU A 26 -9.05 -11.97 -0.72
N GLY A 27 -10.06 -11.83 -1.58
CA GLY A 27 -11.39 -11.31 -1.25
C GLY A 27 -11.36 -9.85 -0.77
N LEU A 28 -10.57 -9.02 -1.44
CA LEU A 28 -10.41 -7.59 -1.21
C LEU A 28 -11.18 -6.79 -2.27
N GLU A 29 -11.66 -5.62 -1.84
CA GLU A 29 -12.38 -4.67 -2.68
C GLU A 29 -11.71 -3.29 -2.63
N ASN A 30 -12.00 -2.44 -3.61
CA ASN A 30 -11.55 -1.05 -3.58
C ASN A 30 -12.04 -0.34 -2.31
N GLY A 31 -11.14 0.34 -1.61
CA GLY A 31 -11.46 1.04 -0.36
C GLY A 31 -11.43 0.15 0.89
N ALA A 32 -11.23 -1.16 0.76
CA ALA A 32 -11.09 -2.03 1.93
C ALA A 32 -9.83 -1.67 2.72
N ASN A 33 -9.93 -1.68 4.06
CA ASN A 33 -8.75 -1.63 4.92
C ASN A 33 -8.12 -3.02 4.99
N ILE A 34 -6.81 -3.07 4.86
CA ILE A 34 -6.01 -4.27 5.06
C ILE A 34 -4.86 -3.99 6.00
N ASN A 35 -4.47 -5.01 6.76
CA ASN A 35 -3.25 -5.01 7.53
C ASN A 35 -2.16 -5.71 6.73
N LEU A 36 -1.07 -4.99 6.47
CA LEU A 36 0.13 -5.51 5.84
C LEU A 36 1.15 -5.75 6.93
N SER A 37 1.79 -6.92 6.95
CA SER A 37 2.82 -7.24 7.95
C SER A 37 4.06 -7.89 7.35
N HIS A 38 5.20 -7.58 7.96
CA HIS A 38 6.52 -8.11 7.61
C HIS A 38 7.44 -8.00 8.84
N ASP A 39 8.17 -9.07 9.17
CA ASP A 39 9.16 -9.11 10.26
C ASP A 39 8.69 -8.50 11.60
N GLY A 40 7.43 -8.75 11.96
CA GLY A 40 6.82 -8.27 13.21
C GLY A 40 6.34 -6.82 13.18
N ALA A 41 6.61 -6.08 12.11
CA ALA A 41 6.01 -4.79 11.84
C ALA A 41 4.71 -4.93 11.05
N SER A 42 3.82 -3.94 11.21
CA SER A 42 2.56 -3.91 10.48
C SER A 42 2.03 -2.50 10.24
N ILE A 43 1.35 -2.31 9.12
CA ILE A 43 0.67 -1.05 8.78
C ILE A 43 -0.73 -1.34 8.26
N ILE A 44 -1.65 -0.39 8.48
CA ILE A 44 -2.97 -0.39 7.86
C ILE A 44 -2.90 0.39 6.55
N ALA A 45 -3.49 -0.18 5.49
CA ALA A 45 -3.56 0.45 4.17
C ALA A 45 -4.96 0.31 3.58
N VAL A 46 -5.36 1.30 2.77
CA VAL A 46 -6.59 1.25 1.98
C VAL A 46 -6.27 0.65 0.61
N VAL A 47 -7.03 -0.35 0.18
CA VAL A 47 -6.83 -1.04 -1.09
C VAL A 47 -7.27 -0.16 -2.27
N ALA A 48 -6.43 -0.12 -3.29
CA ALA A 48 -6.78 0.29 -4.64
C ALA A 48 -6.48 -0.88 -5.60
N LEU A 49 -7.48 -1.30 -6.37
CA LEU A 49 -7.33 -2.31 -7.40
C LEU A 49 -6.93 -1.63 -8.71
N ASP A 50 -5.80 -2.05 -9.27
CA ASP A 50 -5.23 -1.45 -10.47
C ASP A 50 -4.62 -2.53 -11.39
N THR A 51 -5.08 -2.59 -12.63
CA THR A 51 -4.63 -3.56 -13.65
C THR A 51 -3.19 -3.34 -14.11
N ARG A 52 -2.58 -2.20 -13.79
CA ARG A 52 -1.18 -1.88 -14.11
C ARG A 52 -0.19 -2.53 -13.15
N ILE A 53 -0.66 -2.95 -11.96
CA ILE A 53 0.17 -3.63 -10.96
C ILE A 53 0.41 -5.07 -11.40
N ALA A 54 1.65 -5.52 -11.29
CA ALA A 54 1.98 -6.91 -11.58
C ALA A 54 1.28 -7.86 -10.57
N LYS A 55 0.80 -9.01 -11.06
CA LYS A 55 0.22 -10.05 -10.20
C LYS A 55 1.23 -10.49 -9.13
N GLY A 56 0.76 -10.77 -7.92
CA GLY A 56 1.57 -11.13 -6.76
C GLY A 56 2.34 -9.96 -6.13
N THR A 57 2.13 -8.73 -6.60
CA THR A 57 2.83 -7.53 -6.10
C THR A 57 1.84 -6.56 -5.46
N ILE A 58 2.27 -5.88 -4.41
CA ILE A 58 1.59 -4.72 -3.83
C ILE A 58 2.52 -3.53 -3.94
N LEU A 59 2.04 -2.44 -4.52
CA LEU A 59 2.76 -1.17 -4.55
C LEU A 59 2.32 -0.29 -3.39
N LEU A 60 3.29 0.20 -2.62
CA LEU A 60 3.07 1.11 -1.50
C LEU A 60 3.77 2.44 -1.79
N PRO A 61 3.04 3.57 -1.87
CA PRO A 61 3.68 4.87 -2.00
C PRO A 61 4.44 5.23 -0.71
N MET A 62 5.66 5.73 -0.87
CA MET A 62 6.51 6.16 0.24
C MET A 62 6.37 7.67 0.50
N GLY A 63 6.61 8.10 1.74
CA GLY A 63 6.67 9.54 2.09
C GLY A 63 5.33 10.17 2.48
N PHE A 64 4.32 9.34 2.74
CA PHE A 64 3.01 9.74 3.26
C PHE A 64 2.91 9.36 4.74
N GLU A 65 2.32 10.23 5.56
CA GLU A 65 2.16 9.97 7.00
C GLU A 65 0.98 9.04 7.26
N GLU A 66 -0.06 9.18 6.42
CA GLU A 66 -1.29 8.38 6.45
C GLU A 66 -1.04 6.91 6.08
N LEU A 67 0.00 6.65 5.28
CA LEU A 67 0.47 5.32 4.92
C LEU A 67 1.99 5.26 5.08
N ASN A 68 2.44 5.04 6.32
CA ASN A 68 3.87 4.98 6.63
C ASN A 68 4.48 3.64 6.20
N SER A 69 4.71 3.46 4.90
CA SER A 69 5.34 2.25 4.34
C SER A 69 6.68 1.93 5.01
N ASN A 70 7.48 2.95 5.36
CA ASN A 70 8.79 2.77 6.00
C ASN A 70 8.72 2.04 7.35
N ALA A 71 7.57 2.07 8.02
CA ALA A 71 7.38 1.31 9.26
C ALA A 71 7.38 -0.21 9.02
N LEU A 72 7.08 -0.68 7.80
CA LEU A 72 7.01 -2.10 7.47
C LEU A 72 8.39 -2.74 7.32
N SER A 73 9.33 -2.06 6.65
CA SER A 73 10.71 -2.51 6.51
C SER A 73 11.60 -1.38 5.96
N PRO A 74 12.85 -1.24 6.42
CA PRO A 74 13.81 -0.31 5.82
C PRO A 74 14.25 -0.72 4.40
N ASN A 75 14.01 -1.97 4.00
CA ASN A 75 14.46 -2.55 2.72
C ASN A 75 13.36 -2.68 1.66
N LEU A 76 12.24 -1.95 1.81
CA LEU A 76 11.10 -2.02 0.88
C LEU A 76 11.44 -1.69 -0.58
N LEU A 77 12.50 -0.92 -0.83
CA LEU A 77 12.92 -0.51 -2.17
C LEU A 77 13.28 -1.69 -3.07
N ASN A 78 13.73 -2.82 -2.51
CA ASN A 78 14.08 -4.03 -3.26
C ASN A 78 12.92 -5.04 -3.35
N GLY A 79 11.75 -4.70 -2.79
CA GLY A 79 10.65 -5.63 -2.58
C GLY A 79 10.93 -6.60 -1.42
N VAL A 80 9.89 -6.90 -0.66
CA VAL A 80 9.92 -7.90 0.41
C VAL A 80 8.63 -8.72 0.39
N PRO A 81 8.67 -10.00 0.80
CA PRO A 81 7.44 -10.76 1.02
C PRO A 81 6.64 -10.13 2.15
N ILE A 82 5.35 -9.91 1.92
CA ILE A 82 4.43 -9.34 2.90
C ILE A 82 3.26 -10.28 3.13
N VAL A 83 2.76 -10.30 4.36
CA VAL A 83 1.53 -11.00 4.71
C VAL A 83 0.39 -10.00 4.70
N VAL A 84 -0.74 -10.40 4.10
CA VAL A 84 -1.94 -9.58 4.01
C VAL A 84 -3.04 -10.20 4.87
N THR A 85 -3.55 -9.45 5.84
CA THR A 85 -4.73 -9.81 6.62
C THR A 85 -5.81 -8.73 6.50
N LYS A 86 -7.08 -9.11 6.68
CA LYS A 86 -8.22 -8.19 6.68
C LYS A 86 -8.47 -7.65 8.08
#